data_AF-A0A6I3FIB1-F1
#
_entry.id   AF-A0A6I3FIB1-F1
#
_cell.length_a   1.000
_cell.length_b   1.000
_cell.length_c   1.000
_cell.angle_alpha   90.00
_cell.angle_beta   90.00
_cell.angle_gamma   90.00
#
_symmetry.space_group_name_H-M   'P 1'
#
loop_
_entity.id
_entity.type
_entity.pdbx_description
1 polymer ?
#
loop_
_entity_poly.entity_id
_entity_poly.type
_entity_poly.pdbx_seq_one_letter_code
_entity_poly.pdbx_strand_id
1 'polypeptide(L)' 'MALAGKRIFITGGSRGIGLAIALRAAQDGASIAIAAKTAEPNPKLPGTIYSAA' A
#
# COMPACT_ATOMS: atom_id res chain seq x y z
N MET A 1 -9.69 16.83 4.24
CA MET A 1 -9.54 15.71 3.29
C MET A 1 -8.70 16.19 2.10
N ALA A 2 -7.37 16.11 2.18
CA ALA A 2 -6.49 16.70 1.16
C ALA A 2 -6.30 15.82 -0.09
N LEU A 3 -6.51 14.51 0.04
CA LEU A 3 -6.23 13.52 -1.02
C LEU A 3 -7.48 12.83 -1.58
N ALA A 4 -8.67 13.27 -1.16
CA ALA A 4 -9.94 12.69 -1.60
C ALA A 4 -10.08 12.73 -3.13
N GLY A 5 -10.43 11.58 -3.71
CA GLY A 5 -10.61 11.43 -5.16
C GLY A 5 -9.31 11.44 -5.98
N LYS A 6 -8.14 11.51 -5.33
CA LYS A 6 -6.85 11.33 -5.99
C LYS A 6 -6.52 9.85 -6.14
N ARG A 7 -5.79 9.53 -7.22
CA ARG A 7 -5.27 8.18 -7.48
C ARG A 7 -3.77 8.21 -7.26
N ILE A 8 -3.26 7.34 -6.39
CA ILE A 8 -1.85 7.32 -5.98
C ILE A 8 -1.27 5.95 -6.33
N PHE A 9 -0.16 5.94 -7.04
CA PHE A 9 0.58 4.72 -7.37
C PHE A 9 1.80 4.61 -6.44
N ILE A 10 1.86 3.55 -5.64
CA ILE A 10 2.91 3.36 -4.63
C ILE A 10 3.71 2.10 -4.97
N THR A 11 5.00 2.28 -5.28
CA THR A 11 5.93 1.16 -5.41
C THR A 11 6.42 0.72 -4.03
N GLY A 12 6.57 -0.59 -3.82
CA GLY A 12 7.03 -1.14 -2.54
C GLY A 12 6.02 -1.02 -1.39
N GLY A 13 4.73 -0.84 -1.67
CA GLY A 13 3.68 -0.60 -0.66
C GLY A 13 3.20 -1.83 0.13
N SER A 14 3.76 -3.03 -0.08
CA SER A 14 3.28 -4.24 0.61
C SER A 14 3.61 -4.31 2.11
N ARG A 15 4.53 -3.46 2.60
CA ARG A 15 5.00 -3.43 4.00
C ARG A 15 5.74 -2.14 4.33
N GLY A 16 6.07 -1.93 5.60
CA GLY A 16 6.94 -0.86 6.07
C GLY A 16 6.43 0.55 5.73
N ILE A 17 7.33 1.44 5.32
CA ILE A 17 7.01 2.85 5.06
C ILE A 17 6.02 3.00 3.90
N GLY A 18 6.18 2.22 2.82
CA GLY A 18 5.27 2.28 1.67
C GLY A 18 3.82 1.95 2.06
N LEU A 19 3.64 0.96 2.94
CA LEU A 19 2.33 0.62 3.50
C LEU A 19 1.80 1.73 4.42
N ALA A 20 2.64 2.30 5.29
CA ALA A 20 2.23 3.38 6.18
C ALA A 20 1.75 4.63 5.40
N ILE A 21 2.44 4.97 4.31
CA ILE A 21 2.03 6.06 3.41
C ILE A 21 0.70 5.73 2.74
N ALA A 22 0.54 4.50 2.22
CA ALA A 22 -0.71 4.04 1.60
C ALA A 22 -1.90 4.18 2.56
N LEU A 23 -1.75 3.68 3.80
CA LEU A 23 -2.79 3.76 4.83
C LEU A 23 -3.16 5.20 5.17
N ARG A 24 -2.17 6.08 5.34
CA ARG A 24 -2.44 7.49 5.65
C ARG A 24 -3.16 8.19 4.50
N ALA A 25 -2.76 7.91 3.26
CA ALA A 25 -3.41 8.47 2.09
C ALA A 25 -4.83 7.92 1.88
N ALA A 26 -5.05 6.65 2.19
CA ALA A 26 -6.37 6.02 2.12
C ALA A 26 -7.35 6.66 3.11
N GLN A 27 -6.88 6.95 4.34
CA GLN A 27 -7.66 7.68 5.35
C GLN A 27 -8.09 9.07 4.88
N ASP A 28 -7.30 9.72 4.01
CA ASP A 28 -7.64 11.01 3.41
C ASP A 28 -8.51 10.89 2.15
N GLY A 29 -8.97 9.67 1.79
CA GLY A 29 -9.91 9.38 0.71
C GLY A 29 -9.27 9.12 -0.66
N ALA A 30 -7.97 8.81 -0.70
CA ALA A 30 -7.29 8.46 -1.94
C ALA A 30 -7.58 7.01 -2.38
N SER A 31 -7.63 6.77 -3.68
CA SER A 31 -7.55 5.42 -4.25
C SER A 31 -6.09 5.07 -4.50
N ILE A 32 -5.61 3.95 -3.96
CA ILE A 32 -4.19 3.57 -4.04
C ILE A 32 -4.02 2.30 -4.87
N ALA A 33 -3.04 2.32 -5.77
CA ALA A 33 -2.53 1.14 -6.45
C ALA A 33 -1.17 0.77 -5.83
N ILE A 34 -1.10 -0.41 -5.19
CA ILE A 34 0.13 -0.93 -4.60
C ILE A 34 0.86 -1.80 -5.62
N ALA A 35 2.09 -1.41 -5.97
CA ALA A 35 2.97 -2.16 -6.84
C ALA A 35 4.14 -2.73 -6.03
N ALA A 36 4.05 -4.00 -5.63
CA ALA A 36 5.14 -4.71 -4.97
C ALA A 36 5.23 -6.16 -5.45
N LYS A 37 6.39 -6.78 -5.25
CA LYS A 37 6.70 -8.11 -5.78
C LYS A 37 6.06 -9.26 -4.99
N THR A 38 5.82 -9.07 -3.70
CA THR A 38 5.40 -10.17 -2.80
C THR A 38 3.89 -10.40 -2.91
N ALA A 39 3.48 -11.30 -3.80
CA ALA A 39 2.10 -11.77 -3.90
C ALA A 39 1.80 -12.91 -2.91
N GLU A 40 2.71 -13.87 -2.82
CA GLU A 40 2.62 -15.01 -1.90
C GLU A 40 3.42 -14.77 -0.60
N PRO A 41 3.02 -15.38 0.53
CA PRO A 41 3.77 -15.31 1.78
C PRO A 41 5.22 -15.75 1.60
N ASN A 42 6.15 -14.98 2.16
CA ASN A 42 7.57 -15.28 2.09
C ASN A 42 8.11 -15.56 3.51
N PRO A 43 8.84 -16.66 3.74
CA PRO A 43 9.35 -17.00 5.07
C PRO A 43 10.25 -15.93 5.71
N LYS A 44 10.91 -15.11 4.88
CA LYS A 44 11.84 -14.05 5.32
C LYS A 44 11.20 -12.66 5.37
N LEU A 45 10.01 -12.48 4.80
CA LEU A 45 9.39 -11.16 4.63
C LEU A 45 7.92 -11.18 5.03
N PRO A 46 7.48 -10.34 5.98
CA PRO A 46 6.10 -10.30 6.42
C PRO A 46 5.19 -9.63 5.38
N GLY A 47 3.95 -10.09 5.28
CA GLY A 47 2.91 -9.47 4.45
C GLY A 47 3.09 -9.65 2.95
N THR A 48 2.01 -9.38 2.22
CA THR A 48 1.89 -9.47 0.76
C THR A 48 1.15 -8.25 0.22
N ILE A 49 1.03 -8.13 -1.10
CA ILE A 49 0.15 -7.11 -1.71
C ILE A 49 -1.32 -7.30 -1.31
N TYR A 50 -1.74 -8.52 -0.98
CA TYR A 50 -3.12 -8.83 -0.57
C TYR A 50 -3.38 -8.52 0.90
N SER A 51 -2.36 -8.60 1.77
CA SER A 51 -2.49 -8.16 3.16
C SER A 51 -2.36 -6.65 3.32
N ALA A 52 -2.03 -5.93 2.25
CA ALA A 52 -1.88 -4.47 2.23
C ALA A 52 -3.17 -3.74 1.80
N ALA A 53 -4.21 -4.48 1.41
CA ALA A 53 -5.52 -3.99 0.99
C ALA A 53 -6.54 -4.05 2.13
#